data_AF-G3YC50-F1
#
_entry.id   AF-G3YC50-F1
#
_cell.length_a   1.000
_cell.length_b   1.000
_cell.length_c   1.000
_cell.angle_alpha   90.00
_cell.angle_beta   90.00
_cell.angle_gamma   90.00
#
_symmetry.space_group_name_H-M   'P 1'
#
loop_
_entity.id
_entity.type
_entity.pdbx_description
1 polymer ?
#
loop_
_entity_poly.entity_id
_entity_poly.type
_entity_poly.pdbx_seq_one_letter_code
_entity_poly.pdbx_strand_id
1 'polypeptide(L)'
;FRFSTLRGFQQPELSKKLNQVIKNENAAIGAHEKASRERVSIASQLSEWGEWTDDDAVADITDKVAVLMAEIGEQEDTFAQYLEEYRIVLKQIRDTENSVQPSRDHRAKIADEIQKLKWKEPHSHKIDTLEQELVRAEAQSLVAEAQLTNVTRSKLKEALDIHTAAVIERNEKQILLARHARRVLELLDDTPVVPGDSPHEYDRTSSTRQILEEAENDLRSWESTTVPIQS
;
A
#
# COMPACT_ATOMS: atom_id res chain seq x y z
N PHE A 1 -4.95 -10.85 -41.86
CA PHE A 1 -4.07 -10.29 -40.82
C PHE A 1 -3.87 -8.80 -41.07
N ARG A 2 -4.38 -7.92 -40.19
CA ARG A 2 -4.30 -6.46 -40.34
C ARG A 2 -2.99 -5.97 -39.73
N PHE A 3 -2.15 -5.30 -40.51
CA PHE A 3 -0.87 -4.69 -40.07
C PHE A 3 -1.03 -3.36 -39.32
N SER A 4 -2.24 -3.00 -38.91
CA SER A 4 -2.56 -1.71 -38.29
C SER A 4 -2.23 -1.61 -36.80
N THR A 5 -1.71 -2.67 -36.16
CA THR A 5 -1.53 -2.75 -34.70
C THR A 5 -0.09 -2.59 -34.22
N LEU A 6 0.89 -2.34 -35.10
CA LEU A 6 2.32 -2.24 -34.74
C LEU A 6 2.84 -0.82 -34.48
N ARG A 7 1.97 0.19 -34.53
CA ARG A 7 2.18 1.47 -33.84
C ARG A 7 1.17 1.57 -32.70
N GLY A 8 1.17 0.57 -31.82
CA GLY A 8 0.52 0.72 -30.53
C GLY A 8 1.15 1.93 -29.85
N PHE A 9 0.32 2.89 -29.45
CA PHE A 9 0.68 4.02 -28.60
C PHE A 9 1.70 3.55 -27.56
N GLN A 10 2.99 3.81 -27.80
CA GLN A 10 3.99 3.60 -26.78
C GLN A 10 3.59 4.55 -25.67
N GLN A 11 3.19 3.99 -24.54
CA GLN A 11 2.85 4.77 -23.36
C GLN A 11 3.97 5.80 -23.11
N PRO A 12 3.66 7.04 -22.72
CA PRO A 12 4.68 8.03 -22.43
C PRO A 12 5.72 7.47 -21.47
N GLU A 13 7.01 7.75 -21.70
CA GLU A 13 8.10 7.21 -20.88
C GLU A 13 7.92 7.53 -19.38
N LEU A 14 7.38 8.71 -19.05
CA LEU A 14 7.08 9.09 -17.68
C LEU A 14 5.97 8.20 -17.08
N SER A 15 4.84 8.07 -17.78
CA SER A 15 3.73 7.22 -17.37
C SER A 15 4.09 5.74 -17.28
N LYS A 16 5.04 5.25 -18.11
CA LYS A 16 5.59 3.89 -18.02
C LYS A 16 6.29 3.65 -16.68
N LYS A 17 7.11 4.61 -16.24
CA LYS A 17 7.84 4.50 -14.97
C LYS A 17 6.90 4.45 -13.78
N LEU A 18 5.92 5.36 -13.73
CA LEU A 18 4.92 5.33 -12.66
C LEU A 18 4.02 4.10 -12.72
N ASN A 19 3.70 3.61 -13.92
CA ASN A 19 3.01 2.33 -14.07
C ASN A 19 3.78 1.15 -13.50
N GLN A 20 5.10 1.13 -13.63
CA GLN A 20 5.93 0.08 -13.03
C GLN A 20 5.85 0.12 -11.51
N VAL A 21 5.86 1.32 -10.91
CA VAL A 21 5.65 1.50 -9.46
C VAL A 21 4.28 0.95 -9.07
N ILE A 22 3.20 1.41 -9.71
CA ILE A 22 1.82 0.95 -9.44
C ILE A 22 1.68 -0.58 -9.57
N LYS A 23 2.36 -1.19 -10.53
CA LYS A 23 2.35 -2.65 -10.71
C LYS A 23 3.07 -3.36 -9.56
N ASN A 24 4.23 -2.86 -9.15
CA ASN A 24 4.99 -3.43 -8.05
C ASN A 24 4.26 -3.27 -6.71
N GLU A 25 3.60 -2.14 -6.48
CA GLU A 25 2.76 -1.93 -5.28
C GLU A 25 1.62 -2.96 -5.21
N ASN A 26 1.01 -3.31 -6.35
CA ASN A 26 0.01 -4.38 -6.37
C ASN A 26 0.56 -5.74 -5.94
N ALA A 27 1.83 -6.02 -6.24
CA ALA A 27 2.48 -7.25 -5.80
C ALA A 27 2.78 -7.22 -4.29
N ALA A 28 3.18 -6.05 -3.77
CA ALA A 28 3.39 -5.85 -2.34
C ALA A 28 2.08 -6.01 -1.56
N ILE A 29 0.97 -5.40 -2.01
CA ILE A 29 -0.37 -5.55 -1.43
C ILE A 29 -0.74 -7.03 -1.33
N GLY A 30 -0.62 -7.79 -2.43
CA GLY A 30 -0.92 -9.23 -2.42
C GLY A 30 -0.02 -10.04 -1.48
N ALA A 31 1.21 -9.59 -1.21
CA ALA A 31 2.09 -10.22 -0.24
C ALA A 31 1.62 -9.96 1.21
N HIS A 32 1.15 -8.74 1.51
CA HIS A 32 0.58 -8.39 2.82
C HIS A 32 -0.74 -9.13 3.09
N GLU A 33 -1.65 -9.17 2.12
CA GLU A 33 -2.89 -9.96 2.20
C GLU A 33 -2.60 -11.46 2.44
N LYS A 34 -1.57 -11.99 1.78
CA LYS A 34 -1.14 -13.37 1.97
C LYS A 34 -0.57 -13.58 3.37
N ALA A 35 0.29 -12.68 3.83
CA ALA A 35 0.86 -12.74 5.17
C ALA A 35 -0.21 -12.68 6.26
N SER A 36 -1.25 -11.86 6.08
CA SER A 36 -2.43 -11.83 6.96
C SER A 36 -3.09 -13.20 7.07
N ARG A 37 -3.51 -13.80 5.94
CA ARG A 37 -4.16 -15.12 5.91
C ARG A 37 -3.28 -16.23 6.50
N GLU A 38 -2.00 -16.23 6.18
CA GLU A 38 -1.04 -17.19 6.74
C GLU A 38 -0.90 -17.00 8.26
N ARG A 39 -0.88 -15.76 8.75
CA ARG A 39 -0.79 -15.47 10.19
C ARG A 39 -2.00 -16.02 10.95
N VAL A 40 -3.21 -15.81 10.45
CA VAL A 40 -4.45 -16.34 11.05
C VAL A 40 -4.46 -17.88 11.02
N SER A 41 -4.04 -18.49 9.90
CA SER A 41 -3.91 -19.95 9.82
C SER A 41 -2.90 -20.50 10.84
N ILE A 42 -1.74 -19.87 10.99
CA ILE A 42 -0.72 -20.29 11.96
C ILE A 42 -1.25 -20.13 13.38
N ALA A 43 -2.01 -19.07 13.68
CA ALA A 43 -2.61 -18.86 14.98
C ALA A 43 -3.57 -20.02 15.35
N SER A 44 -4.45 -20.41 14.42
CA SER A 44 -5.34 -21.57 14.61
C SER A 44 -4.57 -22.87 14.87
N GLN A 45 -3.50 -23.12 14.11
CA GLN A 45 -2.66 -24.32 14.28
C GLN A 45 -1.91 -24.33 15.61
N LEU A 46 -1.48 -23.16 16.09
CA LEU A 46 -0.80 -23.03 17.38
C LEU A 46 -1.73 -23.36 18.54
N SER A 47 -2.96 -22.82 18.51
CA SER A 47 -3.98 -23.11 19.50
C SER A 47 -4.35 -24.59 19.50
N GLU A 48 -4.59 -25.16 18.32
CA GLU A 48 -4.87 -26.60 18.18
C GLU A 48 -3.72 -27.42 18.76
N TRP A 49 -2.47 -27.16 18.35
CA TRP A 49 -1.33 -27.91 18.87
C TRP A 49 -1.23 -27.84 20.41
N GLY A 50 -1.49 -26.68 21.01
CA GLY A 50 -1.47 -26.51 22.46
C GLY A 50 -2.49 -27.38 23.18
N GLU A 51 -3.72 -27.49 22.67
CA GLU A 51 -4.75 -28.37 23.23
C GLU A 51 -4.31 -29.85 23.21
N TRP A 52 -3.55 -30.28 22.19
CA TRP A 52 -3.07 -31.66 22.06
C TRP A 52 -1.92 -32.02 23.01
N THR A 53 -1.36 -31.06 23.74
CA THR A 53 -0.25 -31.33 24.67
C THR A 53 -0.70 -31.97 25.98
N ASP A 54 -2.01 -31.97 26.27
CA ASP A 54 -2.58 -32.36 27.58
C ASP A 54 -1.95 -31.60 28.78
N ASP A 55 -1.38 -30.42 28.52
CA ASP A 55 -0.81 -29.50 29.52
C ASP A 55 -1.68 -28.25 29.58
N ASP A 56 -2.40 -28.06 30.69
CA ASP A 56 -3.33 -26.96 30.90
C ASP A 56 -2.67 -25.58 30.74
N ALA A 57 -1.39 -25.44 31.14
CA ALA A 57 -0.66 -24.19 31.01
C ALA A 57 -0.31 -23.91 29.55
N VAL A 58 0.20 -24.91 28.83
CA VAL A 58 0.51 -24.77 27.40
C VAL A 58 -0.75 -24.51 26.59
N ALA A 59 -1.84 -25.22 26.85
CA ALA A 59 -3.12 -25.04 26.18
C ALA A 59 -3.68 -23.62 26.37
N ASP A 60 -3.68 -23.09 27.60
CA ASP A 60 -4.20 -21.75 27.84
C ASP A 60 -3.32 -20.65 27.21
N ILE A 61 -2.00 -20.76 27.36
CA ILE A 61 -1.03 -19.77 26.83
C ILE A 61 -1.07 -19.71 25.31
N THR A 62 -1.06 -20.87 24.65
CA THR A 62 -1.11 -20.95 23.17
C THR A 62 -2.43 -20.43 22.61
N ASP A 63 -3.56 -20.70 23.26
CA ASP A 63 -4.86 -20.14 22.89
C ASP A 63 -4.85 -18.59 22.94
N LYS A 64 -4.38 -17.98 24.03
CA LYS A 64 -4.33 -16.50 24.11
C LYS A 64 -3.33 -15.90 23.12
N VAL A 65 -2.17 -16.52 22.94
CA VAL A 65 -1.18 -16.07 21.95
C VAL A 65 -1.74 -16.20 20.53
N ALA A 66 -2.53 -17.24 20.24
CA ALA A 66 -3.21 -17.39 18.97
C ALA A 66 -4.21 -16.26 18.71
N VAL A 67 -5.02 -15.86 19.69
CA VAL A 67 -5.92 -14.70 19.55
C VAL A 67 -5.16 -13.43 19.18
N LEU A 68 -4.06 -13.13 19.90
CA LEU A 68 -3.23 -11.96 19.61
C LEU A 68 -2.52 -12.04 18.26
N MET A 69 -2.09 -13.24 17.85
CA MET A 69 -1.49 -13.47 16.54
C MET A 69 -2.50 -13.29 15.40
N ALA A 70 -3.73 -13.78 15.56
CA ALA A 70 -4.79 -13.58 14.59
C ALA A 70 -5.08 -12.08 14.40
N GLU A 71 -5.15 -11.33 15.50
CA GLU A 71 -5.34 -9.88 15.47
C GLU A 71 -4.17 -9.17 14.76
N ILE A 72 -2.91 -9.59 14.96
CA ILE A 72 -1.77 -9.09 14.17
C ILE A 72 -1.99 -9.32 12.66
N GLY A 73 -2.60 -10.44 12.28
CA GLY A 73 -3.00 -10.75 10.90
C GLY A 73 -4.07 -9.79 10.36
N GLU A 74 -5.07 -9.44 11.17
CA GLU A 74 -6.11 -8.46 10.80
C GLU A 74 -5.52 -7.04 10.60
N GLN A 75 -4.56 -6.65 11.45
CA GLN A 75 -3.84 -5.38 11.26
C GLN A 75 -3.01 -5.37 9.97
N GLU A 76 -2.51 -6.53 9.54
CA GLU A 76 -1.80 -6.69 8.26
C GLU A 76 -2.74 -6.56 7.05
N ASP A 77 -3.96 -7.08 7.14
CA ASP A 77 -4.98 -6.93 6.09
C ASP A 77 -5.45 -5.47 5.96
N THR A 78 -5.71 -4.82 7.10
CA THR A 78 -6.06 -3.39 7.15
C THR A 78 -4.98 -2.53 6.48
N PHE A 79 -3.70 -2.84 6.72
CA PHE A 79 -2.59 -2.17 6.06
C PHE A 79 -2.60 -2.39 4.53
N ALA A 80 -2.89 -3.61 4.07
CA ALA A 80 -2.99 -3.90 2.64
C ALA A 80 -4.12 -3.09 1.97
N GLN A 81 -5.23 -2.86 2.67
CA GLN A 81 -6.33 -2.00 2.19
C GLN A 81 -5.87 -0.55 2.00
N TYR A 82 -5.18 0.04 2.99
CA TYR A 82 -4.62 1.39 2.86
C TYR A 82 -3.55 1.50 1.76
N LEU A 83 -2.77 0.45 1.52
CA LEU A 83 -1.84 0.42 0.39
C LEU A 83 -2.58 0.46 -0.96
N GLU A 84 -3.76 -0.16 -1.09
CA GLU A 84 -4.57 0.00 -2.31
C GLU A 84 -5.14 1.41 -2.44
N GLU A 85 -5.54 2.07 -1.35
CA GLU A 85 -5.95 3.48 -1.39
C GLU A 85 -4.82 4.39 -1.89
N TYR A 86 -3.63 4.28 -1.29
CA TYR A 86 -2.41 4.95 -1.75
C TYR A 86 -2.16 4.68 -3.24
N ARG A 87 -2.27 3.43 -3.67
CA ARG A 87 -2.06 3.02 -5.05
C ARG A 87 -3.11 3.60 -6.01
N ILE A 88 -4.36 3.76 -5.58
CA ILE A 88 -5.42 4.42 -6.35
C ILE A 88 -5.05 5.89 -6.60
N VAL A 89 -4.50 6.59 -5.61
CA VAL A 89 -4.05 7.98 -5.77
C VAL A 89 -2.89 8.07 -6.79
N LEU A 90 -1.93 7.14 -6.77
CA LEU A 90 -0.88 7.08 -7.80
C LEU A 90 -1.42 6.86 -9.22
N LYS A 91 -2.48 6.05 -9.39
CA LYS A 91 -3.13 5.86 -10.69
C LYS A 91 -3.65 7.19 -11.26
N GLN A 92 -4.15 8.10 -10.42
CA GLN A 92 -4.63 9.42 -10.86
C GLN A 92 -3.50 10.28 -11.46
N ILE A 93 -2.30 10.23 -10.89
CA ILE A 93 -1.12 10.91 -11.44
C ILE A 93 -0.79 10.33 -12.82
N ARG A 94 -0.69 8.99 -12.90
CA ARG A 94 -0.38 8.24 -14.13
C ARG A 94 -1.40 8.51 -15.24
N ASP A 95 -2.68 8.61 -14.89
CA ASP A 95 -3.76 8.93 -15.82
C ASP A 95 -3.68 10.38 -16.31
N THR A 96 -3.33 11.31 -15.43
CA THR A 96 -3.07 12.71 -15.81
C THR A 96 -1.87 12.80 -16.76
N GLU A 97 -0.76 12.11 -16.48
CA GLU A 97 0.40 12.04 -17.37
C GLU A 97 0.04 11.50 -18.76
N ASN A 98 -0.77 10.42 -18.83
CA ASN A 98 -1.29 9.88 -20.09
C ASN A 98 -2.16 10.91 -20.84
N SER A 99 -2.98 11.68 -20.11
CA SER A 99 -3.91 12.67 -20.70
C SER A 99 -3.20 13.89 -21.31
N VAL A 100 -1.99 14.22 -20.86
CA VAL A 100 -1.19 15.34 -21.39
C VAL A 100 -0.46 14.95 -22.68
N GLN A 101 -0.18 13.66 -22.89
CA GLN A 101 0.59 13.23 -24.06
C GLN A 101 -0.01 13.64 -25.42
N PRO A 102 -1.33 13.51 -25.67
CA PRO A 102 -1.92 13.96 -26.93
C PRO A 102 -1.66 15.44 -27.24
N SER A 103 -1.61 16.31 -26.22
CA SER A 103 -1.30 17.73 -26.40
C SER A 103 0.16 17.93 -26.84
N ARG A 104 1.11 17.20 -26.22
CA ARG A 104 2.53 17.20 -26.62
C ARG A 104 2.72 16.72 -28.05
N ASP A 105 2.08 15.61 -28.41
CA ASP A 105 2.17 14.98 -29.72
C ASP A 105 1.57 15.89 -30.81
N HIS A 106 0.44 16.53 -30.53
CA HIS A 106 -0.20 17.47 -31.45
C HIS A 106 0.70 18.68 -31.73
N ARG A 107 1.27 19.30 -30.69
CA ARG A 107 2.21 20.42 -30.84
C ARG A 107 3.44 20.02 -31.66
N ALA A 108 4.04 18.88 -31.35
CA ALA A 108 5.21 18.38 -32.08
C ALA A 108 4.90 18.14 -33.57
N LYS A 109 3.73 17.54 -33.86
CA LYS A 109 3.29 17.29 -35.23
C LYS A 109 3.13 18.59 -36.04
N ILE A 110 2.52 19.63 -35.48
CA ILE A 110 2.38 20.92 -36.17
C ILE A 110 3.77 21.53 -36.44
N ALA A 111 4.67 21.50 -35.45
CA ALA A 111 6.03 22.01 -35.62
C ALA A 111 6.80 21.28 -36.74
N ASP A 112 6.71 19.96 -36.80
CA ASP A 112 7.32 19.14 -37.85
C ASP A 112 6.74 19.45 -39.24
N GLU A 113 5.41 19.65 -39.33
CA GLU A 113 4.74 20.02 -40.58
C GLU A 113 5.19 21.40 -41.09
N ILE A 114 5.35 22.38 -40.19
CA ILE A 114 5.91 23.70 -40.51
C ILE A 114 7.33 23.56 -41.04
N GLN A 115 8.20 22.83 -40.36
CA GLN A 115 9.59 22.64 -40.78
C GLN A 115 9.68 21.99 -42.16
N LYS A 116 8.85 20.96 -42.39
CA LYS A 116 8.78 20.27 -43.68
C LYS A 116 8.31 21.19 -44.81
N LEU A 117 7.32 22.04 -44.57
CA LEU A 117 6.85 23.01 -45.55
C LEU A 117 7.88 24.10 -45.82
N LYS A 118 8.55 24.63 -44.79
CA LYS A 118 9.65 25.60 -44.95
C LYS A 118 10.77 25.07 -45.82
N TRP A 119 11.05 23.76 -45.79
CA TRP A 119 12.07 23.14 -46.65
C TRP A 119 11.58 22.83 -48.07
N LYS A 120 10.34 22.35 -48.25
CA LYS A 120 9.84 21.89 -49.56
C LYS A 120 9.14 22.96 -50.37
N GLU A 121 8.37 23.82 -49.70
CA GLU A 121 7.47 24.82 -50.29
C GLU A 121 7.53 26.13 -49.46
N PRO A 122 8.68 26.82 -49.43
CA PRO A 122 8.91 27.95 -48.53
C PRO A 122 7.97 29.16 -48.72
N HIS A 123 7.27 29.25 -49.86
CA HIS A 123 6.31 30.30 -50.16
C HIS A 123 4.85 29.86 -50.01
N SER A 124 4.60 28.71 -49.37
CA SER A 124 3.25 28.19 -49.14
C SER A 124 2.52 29.02 -48.07
N HIS A 125 1.36 29.59 -48.42
CA HIS A 125 0.46 30.28 -47.47
C HIS A 125 -0.01 29.40 -46.30
N LYS A 126 0.14 28.07 -46.41
CA LYS A 126 -0.15 27.14 -45.32
C LYS A 126 0.79 27.29 -44.13
N ILE A 127 1.99 27.85 -44.34
CA ILE A 127 2.97 28.09 -43.27
C ILE A 127 2.37 29.05 -42.24
N ASP A 128 1.83 30.20 -42.67
CA ASP A 128 1.25 31.20 -41.77
C ASP A 128 0.07 30.62 -40.96
N THR A 129 -0.78 29.81 -41.60
CA THR A 129 -1.90 29.14 -40.93
C THR A 129 -1.41 28.15 -39.87
N LEU A 130 -0.43 27.32 -40.19
CA LEU A 130 0.14 26.35 -39.24
C LEU A 130 0.91 27.04 -38.11
N GLU A 131 1.57 28.17 -38.36
CA GLU A 131 2.22 28.95 -37.31
C GLU A 131 1.19 29.51 -36.32
N GLN A 132 0.04 30.00 -36.79
CA GLN A 132 -1.05 30.41 -35.90
C GLN A 132 -1.66 29.22 -35.14
N GLU A 133 -1.77 28.05 -35.78
CA GLU A 133 -2.21 26.81 -35.12
C GLU A 133 -1.21 26.37 -34.04
N LEU A 134 0.09 26.47 -34.32
CA LEU A 134 1.16 26.14 -33.38
C LEU A 134 1.08 27.00 -32.12
N VAL A 135 0.87 28.31 -32.27
CA VAL A 135 0.70 29.22 -31.11
C VAL A 135 -0.48 28.79 -30.22
N ARG A 136 -1.60 28.35 -30.82
CA ARG A 136 -2.75 27.82 -30.07
C ARG A 136 -2.41 26.50 -29.38
N ALA A 137 -1.74 25.58 -30.08
CA ALA A 137 -1.32 24.30 -29.53
C ALA A 137 -0.30 24.46 -28.38
N GLU A 138 0.60 25.44 -28.48
CA GLU A 138 1.54 25.82 -27.42
C GLU A 138 0.81 26.33 -26.18
N ALA A 139 -0.16 27.24 -26.34
CA ALA A 139 -0.97 27.73 -25.23
C ALA A 139 -1.72 26.59 -24.52
N GLN A 140 -2.34 25.67 -25.27
CA GLN A 140 -2.99 24.50 -24.71
C GLN A 140 -2.01 23.56 -23.99
N SER A 141 -0.83 23.35 -24.57
CA SER A 141 0.22 22.53 -23.96
C SER A 141 0.71 23.14 -22.65
N LEU A 142 0.90 24.46 -22.57
CA LEU A 142 1.30 25.14 -21.33
C LEU A 142 0.27 24.94 -20.20
N VAL A 143 -1.02 25.03 -20.53
CA VAL A 143 -2.10 24.78 -19.54
C VAL A 143 -2.08 23.32 -19.07
N ALA A 144 -1.95 22.37 -20.00
CA ALA A 144 -1.91 20.95 -19.68
C ALA A 144 -0.69 20.58 -18.81
N GLU A 145 0.49 21.14 -19.10
CA GLU A 145 1.70 20.93 -18.29
C GLU A 145 1.60 21.54 -16.89
N ALA A 146 0.97 22.72 -16.77
CA ALA A 146 0.71 23.34 -15.47
C ALA A 146 -0.27 22.50 -14.64
N GLN A 147 -1.33 21.97 -15.27
CA GLN A 147 -2.26 21.05 -14.63
C GLN A 147 -1.58 19.77 -14.17
N LEU A 148 -0.76 19.14 -15.03
CA LEU A 148 0.02 17.97 -14.67
C LEU A 148 0.90 18.26 -13.45
N THR A 149 1.64 19.37 -13.47
CA THR A 149 2.51 19.76 -12.36
C THR A 149 1.76 19.89 -11.04
N ASN A 150 0.60 20.56 -11.06
CA ASN A 150 -0.21 20.78 -9.86
C ASN A 150 -0.82 19.47 -9.34
N VAL A 151 -1.39 18.65 -10.24
CA VAL A 151 -1.98 17.35 -9.88
C VAL A 151 -0.91 16.40 -9.34
N THR A 152 0.23 16.28 -10.02
CA THR A 152 1.33 15.42 -9.56
C THR A 152 1.77 15.81 -8.15
N ARG A 153 1.98 17.10 -7.86
CA ARG A 153 2.41 17.53 -6.52
C ARG A 153 1.35 17.27 -5.46
N SER A 154 0.11 17.64 -5.74
CA SER A 154 -1.02 17.45 -4.80
C SER A 154 -1.24 15.97 -4.50
N LYS A 155 -1.32 15.15 -5.54
CA LYS A 155 -1.62 13.72 -5.40
C LYS A 155 -0.45 12.90 -4.90
N LEU A 156 0.79 13.30 -5.18
CA LEU A 156 1.96 12.65 -4.59
C LEU A 156 2.00 12.87 -3.07
N LYS A 157 1.71 14.10 -2.62
CA LYS A 157 1.63 14.44 -1.20
C LYS A 157 0.54 13.62 -0.51
N GLU A 158 -0.66 13.58 -1.08
CA GLU A 158 -1.79 12.78 -0.59
C GLU A 158 -1.46 11.28 -0.54
N ALA A 159 -0.90 10.72 -1.61
CA ALA A 159 -0.53 9.31 -1.69
C ALA A 159 0.48 8.93 -0.59
N LEU A 160 1.54 9.71 -0.44
CA LEU A 160 2.59 9.43 0.54
C LEU A 160 2.13 9.67 1.98
N ASP A 161 1.19 10.60 2.20
CA ASP A 161 0.54 10.78 3.50
C ASP A 161 -0.21 9.51 3.90
N ILE A 162 -1.09 9.00 3.04
CA ILE A 162 -1.83 7.74 3.26
C ILE A 162 -0.86 6.59 3.57
N HIS A 163 0.17 6.41 2.72
CA HIS A 163 1.13 5.32 2.90
C HIS A 163 1.85 5.40 4.25
N THR A 164 2.39 6.58 4.59
CA THR A 164 3.18 6.72 5.82
C THR A 164 2.32 6.67 7.07
N ALA A 165 1.09 7.21 7.04
CA ALA A 165 0.14 7.10 8.13
C ALA A 165 -0.26 5.63 8.38
N ALA A 166 -0.54 4.87 7.31
CA ALA A 166 -0.87 3.45 7.41
C ALA A 166 0.30 2.62 7.98
N VAL A 167 1.54 2.95 7.61
CA VAL A 167 2.73 2.32 8.19
C VAL A 167 2.81 2.58 9.70
N ILE A 168 2.57 3.82 10.14
CA ILE A 168 2.61 4.18 11.56
C ILE A 168 1.54 3.40 12.33
N GLU A 169 0.27 3.48 11.88
CA GLU A 169 -0.86 2.79 12.53
C GLU A 169 -0.60 1.28 12.68
N ARG A 170 -0.21 0.61 11.59
CA ARG A 170 0.09 -0.83 11.59
C ARG A 170 1.13 -1.18 12.66
N ASN A 171 2.24 -0.45 12.67
CA ASN A 171 3.36 -0.76 13.57
C ASN A 171 3.00 -0.50 15.03
N GLU A 172 2.30 0.60 15.33
CA GLU A 172 1.90 0.92 16.71
C GLU A 172 0.95 -0.14 17.29
N LYS A 173 -0.05 -0.54 16.50
CA LYS A 173 -1.00 -1.59 16.90
C LYS A 173 -0.32 -2.96 17.04
N GLN A 174 0.57 -3.34 16.10
CA GLN A 174 1.32 -4.60 16.22
C GLN A 174 2.29 -4.61 17.41
N ILE A 175 2.93 -3.48 17.73
CA ILE A 175 3.78 -3.36 18.93
C ILE A 175 2.96 -3.57 20.20
N LEU A 176 1.75 -3.02 20.26
CA LEU A 176 0.82 -3.18 21.38
C LEU A 176 0.46 -4.65 21.58
N LEU A 177 0.01 -5.33 20.51
CA LEU A 177 -0.35 -6.74 20.53
C LEU A 177 0.84 -7.63 20.93
N ALA A 178 2.03 -7.36 20.37
CA ALA A 178 3.24 -8.09 20.70
C ALA A 178 3.67 -7.93 22.17
N ARG A 179 3.46 -6.75 22.77
CA ARG A 179 3.72 -6.53 24.20
C ARG A 179 2.79 -7.37 25.07
N HIS A 180 1.50 -7.42 24.75
CA HIS A 180 0.55 -8.27 25.49
C HIS A 180 0.84 -9.76 25.30
N ALA A 181 1.25 -10.19 24.10
CA ALA A 181 1.64 -11.59 23.86
C ALA A 181 2.85 -11.98 24.75
N ARG A 182 3.81 -11.07 24.93
CA ARG A 182 4.92 -11.30 25.87
C ARG A 182 4.47 -11.39 27.32
N ARG A 183 3.51 -10.56 27.74
CA ARG A 183 2.92 -10.63 29.09
C ARG A 183 2.20 -11.95 29.34
N VAL A 184 1.52 -12.49 28.33
CA VAL A 184 0.93 -13.83 28.41
C VAL A 184 2.05 -14.87 28.62
N LEU A 185 3.11 -14.83 27.81
CA LEU A 185 4.24 -15.77 27.92
C LEU A 185 4.94 -15.74 29.28
N GLU A 186 5.00 -14.58 29.96
CA GLU A 186 5.56 -14.45 31.30
C GLU A 186 4.80 -15.26 32.38
N LEU A 187 3.59 -15.74 32.08
CA LEU A 187 2.78 -16.56 32.99
C LEU A 187 3.04 -18.07 32.82
N LEU A 188 3.86 -18.48 31.85
CA LEU A 188 4.26 -19.88 31.68
C LEU A 188 5.45 -20.18 32.61
N ASP A 189 5.27 -21.10 33.55
CA ASP A 189 6.36 -21.61 34.39
C ASP A 189 7.20 -22.61 33.60
N ASP A 190 8.48 -22.28 33.38
CA ASP A 190 9.44 -23.12 32.67
C ASP A 190 10.37 -23.90 33.63
N THR A 191 10.04 -23.93 34.93
CA THR A 191 10.79 -24.68 35.94
C THR A 191 10.80 -26.18 35.59
N PRO A 192 11.98 -26.80 35.43
CA PRO A 192 12.07 -28.21 35.06
C PRO A 192 11.41 -29.13 36.10
N VAL A 193 10.59 -30.07 35.62
CA VAL A 193 9.99 -31.11 36.47
C VAL A 193 11.01 -32.22 36.72
N VAL A 194 11.19 -32.63 37.98
CA VAL A 194 12.04 -33.75 38.36
C VAL A 194 11.33 -35.07 37.99
N PRO A 195 12.03 -36.06 37.41
CA PRO A 195 11.41 -37.34 37.08
C PRO A 195 10.74 -38.00 38.29
N GLY A 196 9.43 -38.20 38.20
CA GLY A 196 8.61 -38.79 39.27
C GLY A 196 7.73 -37.80 40.03
N ASP A 197 7.97 -36.49 39.88
CA ASP A 197 7.09 -35.45 40.42
C ASP A 197 5.92 -35.17 39.46
N SER A 198 4.80 -34.73 40.01
CA SER A 198 3.69 -34.20 39.22
C SER A 198 4.00 -32.77 38.78
N PRO A 199 3.55 -32.34 37.58
CA PRO A 199 3.60 -30.93 37.18
C PRO A 199 2.92 -30.02 38.21
N HIS A 200 3.33 -28.76 38.29
CA HIS A 200 2.66 -27.76 39.11
C HIS A 200 1.23 -27.53 38.62
N GLU A 201 0.29 -27.33 39.54
CA GLU A 201 -1.08 -26.97 39.21
C GLU A 201 -1.12 -25.60 38.51
N TYR A 202 -1.85 -25.53 37.40
CA TYR A 202 -1.99 -24.30 36.63
C TYR A 202 -3.18 -23.47 37.11
N ASP A 203 -2.94 -22.23 37.55
CA ASP A 203 -3.96 -21.33 38.11
C ASP A 203 -4.06 -19.96 37.39
N ARG A 204 -3.38 -19.80 36.23
CA ARG A 204 -3.20 -18.49 35.57
C ARG A 204 -4.28 -18.11 34.56
N THR A 205 -5.27 -18.96 34.28
CA THR A 205 -6.35 -18.70 33.30
C THR A 205 -7.07 -17.36 33.49
N SER A 206 -7.27 -16.93 34.74
CA SER A 206 -7.90 -15.63 35.02
C SER A 206 -7.00 -14.45 34.62
N SER A 207 -5.70 -14.58 34.85
CA SER A 207 -4.70 -13.56 34.54
C SER A 207 -4.44 -13.45 33.03
N THR A 208 -4.37 -14.58 32.32
CA THR A 208 -4.19 -14.59 30.86
C THR A 208 -5.42 -14.01 30.14
N ARG A 209 -6.64 -14.30 30.61
CA ARG A 209 -7.87 -13.66 30.12
C ARG A 209 -7.85 -12.14 30.33
N GLN A 210 -7.46 -11.68 31.52
CA GLN A 210 -7.36 -10.26 31.80
C GLN A 210 -6.38 -9.55 30.83
N ILE A 211 -5.25 -10.18 30.49
CA ILE A 211 -4.31 -9.62 29.51
C ILE A 211 -4.95 -9.46 28.13
N LEU A 212 -5.80 -10.41 27.69
CA LEU A 212 -6.54 -10.24 26.43
C LEU A 212 -7.55 -9.09 26.48
N GLU A 213 -8.30 -8.96 27.58
CA GLU A 213 -9.24 -7.86 27.76
C GLU A 213 -8.50 -6.50 27.76
N GLU A 214 -7.33 -6.42 28.38
CA GLU A 214 -6.46 -5.24 28.32
C GLU A 214 -5.96 -4.98 26.89
N ALA A 215 -5.53 -6.01 26.16
CA ALA A 215 -5.11 -5.86 24.76
C ALA A 215 -6.23 -5.32 23.86
N GLU A 216 -7.45 -5.84 24.04
CA GLU A 216 -8.63 -5.36 23.32
C GLU A 216 -8.95 -3.90 23.66
N ASN A 217 -8.92 -3.54 24.95
CA ASN A 217 -9.19 -2.17 25.39
C ASN A 217 -8.12 -1.19 24.87
N ASP A 218 -6.85 -1.57 24.94
CA ASP A 218 -5.73 -0.79 24.43
C ASP A 218 -5.81 -0.61 22.91
N LEU A 219 -6.22 -1.64 22.17
CA LEU A 219 -6.40 -1.54 20.72
C LEU A 219 -7.60 -0.66 20.34
N ARG A 220 -8.71 -0.78 21.08
CA ARG A 220 -9.92 0.06 20.90
C ARG A 220 -9.69 1.52 21.27
N SER A 221 -8.83 1.79 22.25
CA SER A 221 -8.49 3.14 22.70
C SER A 221 -7.27 3.73 22.01
N TRP A 222 -6.64 2.99 21.09
CA TRP A 222 -5.57 3.52 20.28
C TRP A 222 -6.07 4.73 19.48
N GLU A 223 -5.32 5.82 19.54
CA GLU A 223 -5.54 7.02 18.77
C GLU A 223 -4.33 7.26 17.88
N SER A 224 -4.57 7.77 16.68
CA SER A 224 -3.48 8.05 15.74
C SER A 224 -2.50 9.06 16.29
N THR A 225 -1.21 8.73 16.26
CA THR A 225 -0.12 9.65 16.55
C THR A 225 0.28 10.49 15.34
N THR A 226 -0.31 10.23 14.18
CA THR A 226 0.01 10.94 12.94
C THR A 226 -0.47 12.39 13.00
N VAL A 227 0.42 13.32 12.67
CA VAL A 227 0.06 14.74 12.52
C VAL A 227 -0.45 14.94 11.09
N PRO A 228 -1.69 15.45 10.89
CA PRO A 228 -2.24 15.67 9.56
C PRO A 228 -1.33 16.57 8.73
N ILE A 229 -1.00 16.15 7.51
CA ILE A 229 -0.22 16.99 6.59
C ILE A 229 -1.15 18.06 6.01
N GLN A 230 -0.95 19.32 6.40
CA GLN A 230 -1.71 20.45 5.88
C GLN A 230 -1.51 20.58 4.37
N SER A 231 -2.60 20.78 3.61
CA SER A 231 -2.61 20.92 2.15
C SER A 231 -1.84 22.16 1.68
#